data_AF-X0QFB7-F1
#
_entry.id   AF-X0QFB7-F1
#
_cell.length_a   1.000
_cell.length_b   1.000
_cell.length_c   1.000
_cell.angle_alpha   90.00
_cell.angle_beta   90.00
_cell.angle_gamma   90.00
#
_symmetry.space_group_name_H-M   'P 1'
#
loop_
_entity.id
_entity.type
_entity.pdbx_description
1 polymer ?
#
loop_
_entity_poly.entity_id
_entity_poly.type
_entity_poly.pdbx_seq_one_letter_code
_entity_poly.pdbx_strand_id
1 'polypeptide(L)'
;MPTPFDLLQANYLQGYWNSNPQYTAPYLMEALFTPTKQKADNVKLLNGQDIYPAPLDYTKEDSPALPVERGSLSTGTLPTYKFKNSLNLNENDFKDLNNALASNDRNLVLTITKKLYDDQANLLIRARFTREYYAIQHS
;
A
#
# COMPACT_ATOMS: atom_id res chain seq x y z
N MET A 1 0.73 28.79 22.75
CA MET A 1 -0.16 27.61 22.77
C MET A 1 -0.29 27.12 21.33
N PRO A 2 -0.30 25.80 21.07
CA PRO A 2 -0.46 25.28 19.71
C PRO A 2 -1.81 25.70 19.12
N THR A 3 -1.84 26.08 17.85
CA THR A 3 -3.10 26.32 17.14
C THR A 3 -3.74 24.99 16.70
N PRO A 4 -5.05 24.97 16.40
CA PRO A 4 -5.69 23.81 15.76
C PRO A 4 -4.95 23.31 14.51
N PHE A 5 -4.40 24.23 13.70
CA PHE A 5 -3.66 23.87 12.49
C PHE A 5 -2.33 23.20 12.79
N ASP A 6 -1.64 23.63 13.85
CA ASP A 6 -0.40 22.99 14.29
C ASP A 6 -0.65 21.54 14.71
N LEU A 7 -1.80 21.26 15.34
CA LEU A 7 -2.19 19.92 15.74
C LEU A 7 -2.58 19.03 14.56
N LEU A 8 -2.97 19.57 13.41
CA LEU A 8 -3.45 18.76 12.28
C LEU A 8 -2.41 18.57 11.16
N GLN A 9 -1.14 18.88 11.44
CA GLN A 9 -0.05 18.69 10.48
C GLN A 9 0.28 17.21 10.24
N ALA A 10 0.79 16.92 9.04
CA ALA A 10 1.05 15.56 8.56
C ALA A 10 2.05 14.76 9.42
N ASN A 11 3.01 15.42 10.07
CA ASN A 11 3.96 14.81 11.01
C ASN A 11 3.26 14.23 12.25
N TYR A 12 2.24 14.92 12.79
CA TYR A 12 1.49 14.41 13.93
C TYR A 12 0.62 13.21 13.53
N LEU A 13 -0.01 13.26 12.34
CA LEU A 13 -0.74 12.12 11.81
C LEU A 13 0.17 10.91 11.57
N GLN A 14 1.39 11.13 11.06
CA GLN A 14 2.38 10.06 10.88
C GLN A 14 2.76 9.44 12.23
N GLY A 15 3.02 10.25 13.25
CA GLY A 15 3.31 9.80 14.61
C GLY A 15 2.14 9.02 15.22
N TYR A 16 0.91 9.50 15.03
CA TYR A 16 -0.31 8.81 15.44
C TYR A 16 -0.44 7.45 14.76
N TRP A 17 -0.28 7.40 13.44
CA TRP A 17 -0.34 6.14 12.68
C TRP A 17 0.68 5.11 13.19
N ASN A 18 1.93 5.51 13.34
CA ASN A 18 3.02 4.62 13.71
C ASN A 18 2.93 4.12 15.17
N SER A 19 2.27 4.87 16.06
CA SER A 19 2.10 4.49 17.47
C SER A 19 0.91 3.56 17.74
N ASN A 20 0.06 3.31 16.73
CA ASN A 20 -1.14 2.47 16.85
C ASN A 20 -0.93 1.15 16.09
N PRO A 21 -0.44 0.08 16.73
CA PRO A 21 -0.10 -1.18 16.07
C PRO A 21 -1.30 -1.89 15.42
N GLN A 22 -2.51 -1.63 15.93
CA GLN A 22 -3.76 -2.09 15.33
C GLN A 22 -3.96 -1.60 13.88
N TYR A 23 -3.40 -0.44 13.53
CA TYR A 23 -3.47 0.11 12.18
C TYR A 23 -2.36 -0.38 11.26
N THR A 24 -1.34 -1.06 11.80
CA THR A 24 -0.13 -1.46 11.06
C THR A 24 0.06 -2.97 10.96
N ALA A 25 -0.78 -3.77 11.63
CA ALA A 25 -0.80 -5.23 11.45
C ALA A 25 -0.97 -5.58 9.95
N PRO A 26 -0.15 -6.50 9.40
CA PRO A 26 -0.20 -6.86 7.99
C PRO A 26 -1.47 -7.66 7.67
N TYR A 27 -2.03 -7.42 6.49
CA TYR A 27 -3.05 -8.30 5.91
C TYR A 27 -2.40 -9.58 5.36
N LEU A 28 -3.21 -10.56 4.97
CA LEU A 28 -2.71 -11.87 4.51
C LEU A 28 -1.76 -11.73 3.32
N MET A 29 -2.18 -11.01 2.27
CA MET A 29 -1.32 -10.86 1.09
C MET A 29 -0.12 -9.95 1.36
N GLU A 30 -0.24 -8.96 2.24
CA GLU A 30 0.91 -8.16 2.68
C GLU A 30 1.94 -8.98 3.48
N ALA A 31 1.51 -10.04 4.19
CA ALA A 31 2.40 -10.95 4.91
C ALA A 31 3.10 -11.94 3.97
N LEU A 32 2.42 -12.38 2.89
CA LEU A 32 2.99 -13.28 1.89
C LEU A 32 3.86 -12.54 0.86
N PHE A 33 3.48 -11.30 0.52
CA PHE A 33 4.12 -10.49 -0.50
C PHE A 33 4.40 -9.09 0.05
N THR A 34 5.67 -8.83 0.38
CA THR A 34 6.09 -7.53 0.90
C THR A 34 5.87 -6.42 -0.14
N PRO A 35 5.06 -5.39 0.16
CA PRO A 35 4.78 -4.32 -0.80
C PRO A 35 6.03 -3.47 -1.06
N THR A 36 6.38 -3.28 -2.33
CA THR A 36 7.49 -2.44 -2.77
C THR A 36 6.98 -1.10 -3.32
N LYS A 37 7.66 0.00 -3.00
CA LYS A 37 7.32 1.33 -3.53
C LYS A 37 7.91 1.46 -4.93
N GLN A 38 7.08 1.82 -5.91
CA GLN A 38 7.52 2.15 -7.26
C GLN A 38 7.24 3.62 -7.56
N LYS A 39 8.17 4.28 -8.26
CA LYS A 39 8.02 5.66 -8.73
C LYS A 39 7.44 5.74 -10.14
N ALA A 40 7.54 4.66 -10.91
CA ALA A 40 7.07 4.62 -12.29
C ALA A 40 5.57 4.33 -12.32
N ASP A 41 4.88 4.92 -13.29
CA ASP A 41 3.44 4.67 -13.53
C ASP A 41 3.18 3.26 -14.10
N ASN A 42 4.25 2.51 -14.41
CA ASN A 42 4.23 1.24 -15.10
C ASN A 42 5.07 0.20 -14.34
N VAL A 43 4.49 -0.97 -14.05
CA VAL A 43 5.21 -2.11 -13.49
C VAL A 43 5.69 -3.01 -14.62
N LYS A 44 7.01 -3.25 -14.71
CA LYS A 44 7.58 -4.19 -15.67
C LYS A 44 7.44 -5.62 -15.15
N LEU A 45 6.77 -6.47 -15.91
CA LEU A 45 6.73 -7.91 -15.68
C LEU A 45 7.86 -8.59 -16.45
N LEU A 46 8.60 -9.45 -15.76
CA LEU A 46 9.61 -10.32 -16.35
C LEU A 46 9.17 -11.76 -16.07
N ASN A 47 8.65 -12.42 -17.10
CA ASN A 47 8.27 -13.83 -17.02
C ASN A 47 9.31 -14.64 -17.77
N GLY A 48 10.23 -15.24 -17.03
CA GLY A 48 11.17 -16.24 -17.55
C GLY A 48 10.69 -17.61 -17.13
N GLN A 49 10.50 -18.51 -18.08
CA GLN A 49 10.21 -19.91 -17.78
C GLN A 49 11.35 -20.76 -18.31
N ASP A 50 12.09 -21.37 -17.39
CA ASP A 50 13.04 -22.42 -17.74
C ASP A 50 12.26 -23.67 -18.12
N ILE A 51 12.78 -24.39 -19.12
CA ILE A 51 12.19 -25.65 -19.57
C ILE A 51 12.45 -26.70 -18.50
N TYR A 52 11.45 -27.53 -18.21
CA TYR A 52 11.65 -28.67 -17.33
C TYR A 52 12.73 -29.61 -17.90
N PRO A 53 13.55 -30.26 -17.06
CA PRO A 53 14.51 -31.26 -17.51
C PRO A 53 13.81 -32.37 -18.32
N ALA A 54 14.25 -32.58 -19.56
CA ALA A 54 13.72 -33.60 -20.47
C ALA A 54 14.85 -34.44 -21.06
N PRO A 55 14.62 -35.75 -21.32
CA PRO A 55 15.59 -36.59 -22.00
C PRO A 55 15.80 -36.14 -23.46
N LEU A 56 16.99 -36.39 -24.00
CA LEU A 56 17.30 -36.11 -25.41
C LEU A 56 16.67 -37.16 -26.33
N ASP A 57 16.23 -36.72 -27.51
CA ASP A 57 15.72 -37.61 -28.55
C ASP A 57 16.85 -38.38 -29.25
N TYR A 58 16.56 -39.63 -29.62
CA TYR A 58 17.50 -40.46 -30.37
C TYR A 58 17.66 -39.96 -31.80
N THR A 59 18.90 -39.75 -32.23
CA THR A 59 19.25 -39.45 -33.63
C THR A 59 19.81 -40.68 -34.34
N LYS A 60 19.71 -40.71 -35.67
CA LYS A 60 20.38 -41.73 -36.50
C LYS A 60 21.82 -41.31 -36.81
N GLU A 61 22.68 -42.27 -37.12
CA GLU A 61 24.05 -42.04 -37.57
C GLU A 61 24.06 -41.16 -38.84
N ASP A 62 25.01 -40.23 -38.95
CA ASP A 62 25.10 -39.17 -39.98
C ASP A 62 23.91 -38.20 -40.11
N SER A 63 22.98 -38.19 -39.15
CA SER A 63 21.87 -37.21 -39.14
C SER A 63 22.27 -35.90 -38.44
N PRO A 64 21.77 -34.74 -38.91
CA PRO A 64 21.98 -33.48 -38.23
C PRO A 64 21.33 -33.48 -36.83
N ALA A 65 21.87 -32.64 -35.93
CA ALA A 65 21.36 -32.52 -34.57
C ALA A 65 19.89 -32.07 -34.55
N LEU A 66 19.08 -32.69 -33.67
CA LEU A 66 17.69 -32.29 -33.47
C LEU A 66 17.66 -30.96 -32.68
N PRO A 67 16.86 -29.97 -33.11
CA PRO A 67 16.73 -28.72 -32.37
C PRO A 67 16.00 -28.97 -31.05
N VAL A 68 16.57 -28.47 -29.96
CA VAL A 68 15.95 -28.47 -28.63
C VAL A 68 15.36 -27.09 -28.39
N GLU A 69 14.15 -27.04 -27.83
CA GLU A 69 13.53 -25.78 -27.43
C GLU A 69 14.40 -25.04 -26.40
N ARG A 70 14.26 -23.71 -26.34
CA ARG A 70 14.99 -22.87 -25.38
C ARG A 70 13.98 -22.19 -24.46
N GLY A 71 14.37 -21.99 -23.19
CA GLY A 71 13.59 -21.18 -22.26
C GLY A 71 13.31 -19.81 -22.86
N SER A 72 12.08 -19.33 -22.70
CA SER A 72 11.65 -18.04 -23.23
C SER A 72 11.61 -16.99 -22.12
N LEU A 73 12.02 -15.77 -22.46
CA LEU A 73 11.86 -14.60 -21.60
C LEU A 73 10.83 -13.68 -22.27
N SER A 74 9.68 -13.54 -21.62
CA SER A 74 8.66 -12.57 -22.02
C SER A 74 8.72 -11.36 -21.10
N THR A 75 8.61 -10.17 -21.69
CA THR A 75 8.54 -8.91 -20.95
C THR A 75 7.21 -8.24 -21.21
N GLY A 76 6.55 -7.81 -20.13
CA GLY A 76 5.26 -7.13 -20.18
C GLY A 76 5.29 -5.84 -19.37
N THR A 77 4.31 -4.97 -19.58
CA THR A 77 4.13 -3.77 -18.78
C THR A 77 2.69 -3.70 -18.31
N LEU A 78 2.48 -3.50 -17.01
CA LEU A 78 1.17 -3.26 -16.43
C LEU A 78 1.07 -1.80 -15.96
N PRO A 79 0.03 -1.05 -16.37
CA PRO A 79 -0.20 0.28 -15.85
C PRO A 79 -0.64 0.20 -14.38
N THR A 80 -0.16 1.15 -13.57
CA THR A 80 -0.59 1.29 -12.18
C THR A 80 -1.92 2.04 -12.09
N TYR A 81 -2.77 1.65 -11.14
CA TYR A 81 -4.00 2.39 -10.84
C TYR A 81 -3.71 3.60 -9.97
N LYS A 82 -4.41 4.71 -10.22
CA LYS A 82 -4.31 5.94 -9.42
C LYS A 82 -5.52 6.06 -8.50
N PHE A 83 -5.27 6.23 -7.20
CA PHE A 83 -6.31 6.40 -6.17
C PHE A 83 -6.14 7.74 -5.47
N LYS A 84 -7.23 8.50 -5.30
CA LYS A 84 -7.22 9.77 -4.57
C LYS A 84 -8.57 9.98 -3.88
N ASN A 85 -8.53 10.03 -2.54
CA ASN A 85 -9.68 10.28 -1.68
C ASN A 85 -9.35 11.41 -0.69
N SER A 86 -10.37 12.15 -0.24
CA SER A 86 -10.23 13.24 0.74
C SER A 86 -11.31 13.15 1.81
N LEU A 87 -11.00 13.70 2.99
CA LEU A 87 -11.95 13.98 4.05
C LEU A 87 -11.99 15.48 4.30
N ASN A 88 -13.18 16.01 4.56
CA ASN A 88 -13.37 17.41 4.86
C ASN A 88 -13.53 17.57 6.37
N LEU A 89 -12.76 18.48 6.94
CA LEU A 89 -12.98 18.99 8.30
C LEU A 89 -13.95 20.16 8.21
N ASN A 90 -14.95 20.19 9.08
CA ASN A 90 -15.97 21.22 9.07
C ASN A 90 -15.70 22.29 10.15
N GLU A 91 -16.46 23.38 10.08
CA GLU A 91 -16.35 24.51 11.03
C GLU A 91 -16.65 24.11 12.47
N ASN A 92 -17.50 23.10 12.70
CA ASN A 92 -17.81 22.61 14.03
C ASN A 92 -16.61 21.89 14.65
N ASP A 93 -15.86 21.09 13.87
CA ASP A 93 -14.66 20.42 14.34
C ASP A 93 -13.61 21.44 14.84
N PHE A 94 -13.45 22.55 14.10
CA PHE A 94 -12.57 23.65 14.51
C PHE A 94 -13.11 24.41 15.71
N LYS A 95 -14.41 24.66 15.76
CA LYS A 95 -15.06 25.31 16.90
C LYS A 95 -14.89 24.49 18.18
N ASP A 96 -15.12 23.19 18.11
CA ASP A 96 -15.00 22.28 19.25
C ASP A 96 -13.54 22.22 19.73
N LEU A 97 -12.59 22.11 18.82
CA LEU A 97 -11.17 22.12 19.16
C LEU A 97 -10.73 23.47 19.77
N ASN A 98 -11.20 24.59 19.23
CA ASN A 98 -10.92 25.92 19.78
C ASN A 98 -11.52 26.09 21.19
N ASN A 99 -12.77 25.65 21.40
CA ASN A 99 -13.42 25.69 22.70
C ASN A 99 -12.66 24.81 23.72
N ALA A 100 -12.22 23.63 23.30
CA ALA A 100 -11.41 22.75 24.14
C ALA A 100 -10.08 23.39 24.53
N LEU A 101 -9.37 24.00 23.57
CA LEU A 101 -8.13 24.72 23.83
C LEU A 101 -8.33 25.91 24.78
N ALA A 102 -9.44 26.65 24.64
CA ALA A 102 -9.78 27.78 25.50
C ALA A 102 -10.17 27.34 26.93
N SER A 103 -10.78 26.17 27.08
CA SER A 103 -11.21 25.62 28.37
C SER A 103 -10.06 25.11 29.26
N ASN A 104 -8.84 24.97 28.70
CA ASN A 104 -7.70 24.28 29.33
C ASN A 104 -7.99 22.81 29.77
N ASP A 105 -9.09 22.21 29.30
CA ASP A 105 -9.37 20.79 29.51
C ASP A 105 -8.53 19.93 28.57
N ARG A 106 -7.41 19.43 29.10
CA ARG A 106 -6.47 18.59 28.36
C ARG A 106 -7.10 17.29 27.87
N ASN A 107 -8.08 16.73 28.59
CA ASN A 107 -8.75 15.49 28.21
C ASN A 107 -9.70 15.74 27.02
N LEU A 108 -10.39 16.87 27.02
CA LEU A 108 -11.26 17.26 25.92
C LEU A 108 -10.47 17.50 24.63
N VAL A 109 -9.36 18.24 24.72
CA VAL A 109 -8.44 18.45 23.58
C VAL A 109 -7.96 17.11 23.03
N LEU A 110 -7.47 16.21 23.91
CA LEU A 110 -6.98 14.90 23.50
C LEU A 110 -8.08 14.07 22.80
N THR A 111 -9.30 14.10 23.32
CA THR A 111 -10.43 13.32 22.79
C THR A 111 -10.81 13.79 21.38
N ILE A 112 -10.94 15.11 21.18
CA ILE A 112 -11.29 15.69 19.88
C ILE A 112 -10.16 15.43 18.89
N THR A 113 -8.91 15.71 19.26
CA THR A 113 -7.75 15.49 18.38
C THR A 113 -7.61 14.01 18.01
N LYS A 114 -7.82 13.08 18.96
CA LYS A 114 -7.80 11.65 18.68
C LYS A 114 -8.85 11.27 17.63
N LYS A 115 -10.10 11.73 17.79
CA LYS A 115 -11.17 11.46 16.82
C LYS A 115 -10.79 11.95 15.41
N LEU A 116 -10.26 13.16 15.29
CA LEU A 116 -9.84 13.71 14.00
C LEU A 116 -8.70 12.90 13.37
N TYR A 117 -7.75 12.42 14.17
CA TYR A 117 -6.69 11.55 13.68
C TYR A 117 -7.18 10.16 13.30
N ASP A 118 -8.13 9.59 14.04
CA ASP A 118 -8.77 8.31 13.65
C ASP A 118 -9.46 8.43 12.29
N ASP A 119 -10.18 9.52 12.06
CA ASP A 119 -10.83 9.80 10.77
C ASP A 119 -9.80 9.91 9.64
N GLN A 120 -8.72 10.65 9.84
CA GLN A 120 -7.64 10.74 8.84
C GLN A 120 -6.91 9.41 8.63
N ALA A 121 -6.65 8.65 9.70
CA ALA A 121 -6.05 7.33 9.63
C ALA A 121 -6.91 6.35 8.82
N ASN A 122 -8.24 6.49 8.82
CA ASN A 122 -9.11 5.67 7.99
C ASN A 122 -8.81 5.78 6.49
N LEU A 123 -8.29 6.91 5.98
CA LEU A 123 -7.86 7.00 4.59
C LEU A 123 -6.65 6.11 4.30
N LEU A 124 -5.70 6.03 5.24
CA LEU A 124 -4.53 5.16 5.14
C LEU A 124 -4.93 3.68 5.24
N ILE A 125 -5.87 3.35 6.15
CA ILE A 125 -6.43 1.99 6.26
C ILE A 125 -7.10 1.59 4.95
N ARG A 126 -7.93 2.47 4.37
CA ARG A 126 -8.58 2.23 3.08
C ARG A 126 -7.56 1.99 1.98
N ALA A 127 -6.50 2.80 1.89
CA ALA A 127 -5.46 2.60 0.90
C ALA A 127 -4.74 1.25 1.04
N ARG A 128 -4.44 0.82 2.28
CA ARG A 128 -3.87 -0.51 2.56
C ARG A 128 -4.84 -1.62 2.18
N PHE A 129 -6.11 -1.50 2.56
CA PHE A 129 -7.14 -2.48 2.24
C PHE A 129 -7.40 -2.59 0.73
N THR A 130 -7.36 -1.48 -0.01
CA THR A 130 -7.44 -1.50 -1.48
C THR A 130 -6.36 -2.38 -2.09
N ARG A 131 -5.12 -2.31 -1.58
CA ARG A 131 -4.03 -3.18 -2.05
C ARG A 131 -4.32 -4.65 -1.76
N GLU A 132 -4.79 -4.99 -0.56
CA GLU A 132 -5.19 -6.35 -0.21
C GLU A 132 -6.29 -6.87 -1.15
N TYR A 133 -7.34 -6.07 -1.36
CA TYR A 133 -8.46 -6.40 -2.23
C TYR A 133 -7.99 -6.75 -3.65
N TYR A 134 -7.12 -5.93 -4.25
CA TYR A 134 -6.60 -6.21 -5.58
C TYR A 134 -5.63 -7.38 -5.61
N ALA A 135 -4.84 -7.59 -4.54
CA ALA A 135 -3.93 -8.73 -4.44
C ALA A 135 -4.70 -10.06 -4.43
N ILE A 136 -5.80 -10.14 -3.68
CA ILE A 136 -6.66 -11.34 -3.62
C ILE A 136 -7.36 -11.62 -4.96
N GLN A 137 -7.75 -10.58 -5.70
CA GLN A 137 -8.43 -10.76 -7.00
C GLN A 137 -7.52 -11.30 -8.10
N HIS A 138 -6.20 -11.14 -7.97
CA HIS A 138 -5.21 -11.50 -8.99
C HIS A 138 -4.23 -12.59 -8.53
N SER A 139 -4.45 -13.18 -7.35
CA SER A 139 -3.71 -14.34 -6.82
C SER A 139 -4.34 -15.65 -7.28
#